data_AF-A0A8H3GPB4-F1
#
_entry.id   AF-A0A8H3GPB4-F1
#
_cell.length_a   1.000
_cell.length_b   1.000
_cell.length_c   1.000
_cell.angle_alpha   90.00
_cell.angle_beta   90.00
_cell.angle_gamma   90.00
#
_symmetry.space_group_name_H-M   'P 1'
#
loop_
_entity.id
_entity.type
_entity.pdbx_description
1 polymer ?
#
loop_
_entity_poly.entity_id
_entity_poly.type
_entity_poly.pdbx_seq_one_letter_code
_entity_poly.pdbx_strand_id
1 'polypeptide(L)'
;MLELLKRFEEESIEDEGSSESDELASRLEGIDLNKIDHDTLWRLLSEEERQKFTKMLMNPTSEESRNLLNTSKILEDRKDPWWMLDNHSQEVLPAIKQVSSSLLGGKFNHLLLFNVFHVSLTYAYTVRTFAVSSLSTQASDEIEEIRKFILPLSPFLQDRKSTITFTSVDGVVTDWVSRLPESPKPKLLKVLSEDAKEIFHAESMVEVEEGSESQLSNHTNCMRFLSDVHALFDGPKKHAHIAHKLMFYLGFLVNLPTPASRGLLNAINAWQAKHPEDEQDTSQADTARPRTLIEEM
;
A
#
# COMPACT_ATOMS: atom_id res chain seq x y z
N MET A 1 -2.35 -31.56 0.20
CA MET A 1 -3.57 -31.35 -0.62
C MET A 1 -4.48 -32.58 -0.62
N LEU A 2 -3.99 -33.77 -0.97
CA LEU A 2 -4.76 -35.03 -0.85
C LEU A 2 -5.07 -35.44 0.60
N GLU A 3 -4.18 -35.17 1.55
CA GLU A 3 -4.43 -35.44 2.98
C GLU A 3 -5.40 -34.44 3.63
N LEU A 4 -5.57 -33.24 3.05
CA LEU A 4 -6.61 -32.29 3.48
C LEU A 4 -7.99 -32.68 2.91
N LEU A 5 -8.03 -33.15 1.67
CA LEU A 5 -9.26 -33.69 1.06
C LEU A 5 -9.76 -34.93 1.80
N LYS A 6 -8.84 -35.80 2.24
CA LYS A 6 -9.18 -36.98 3.05
C LYS A 6 -9.75 -36.62 4.42
N ARG A 7 -9.22 -35.56 5.07
CA ARG A 7 -9.79 -35.06 6.33
C ARG A 7 -11.14 -34.40 6.16
N PHE A 8 -11.34 -33.65 5.06
CA PHE A 8 -12.63 -33.02 4.77
C PHE A 8 -13.71 -34.07 4.45
N GLU A 9 -13.34 -35.17 3.81
CA GLU A 9 -14.26 -36.30 3.54
C GLU A 9 -14.59 -37.09 4.82
N GLU A 10 -13.62 -37.28 5.72
CA GLU A 10 -13.84 -37.94 7.03
C GLU A 10 -14.65 -37.06 8.02
N GLU A 11 -14.44 -35.73 8.04
CA GLU A 11 -15.22 -34.79 8.89
C GLU A 11 -16.64 -34.51 8.36
N SER A 12 -16.88 -34.62 7.04
CA SER A 12 -18.22 -34.40 6.47
C SER A 12 -19.17 -35.60 6.63
N ILE A 13 -18.65 -36.75 7.07
CA ILE A 13 -19.43 -37.98 7.26
C ILE A 13 -19.97 -38.12 8.70
N GLU A 14 -19.39 -37.40 9.67
CA GLU A 14 -19.80 -37.52 11.09
C GLU A 14 -20.89 -36.52 11.53
N ASP A 15 -21.23 -35.51 10.72
CA ASP A 15 -22.32 -34.57 11.02
C ASP A 15 -23.58 -34.96 10.21
N GLU A 16 -24.34 -35.91 10.77
CA GLU A 16 -25.64 -36.32 10.22
C GLU A 16 -26.60 -35.12 10.09
N GLY A 17 -26.76 -34.62 8.86
CA GLY A 17 -28.04 -34.19 8.31
C GLY A 17 -28.49 -32.75 8.57
N SER A 18 -27.86 -31.77 7.91
CA SER A 18 -28.52 -30.48 7.65
C SER A 18 -29.05 -30.43 6.21
N SER A 19 -30.32 -30.82 6.03
CA SER A 19 -31.07 -30.75 4.76
C SER A 19 -31.07 -29.36 4.09
N GLU A 20 -30.75 -28.28 4.82
CA GLU A 20 -30.78 -26.90 4.33
C GLU A 20 -29.56 -26.53 3.48
N SER A 21 -28.37 -27.08 3.78
CA SER A 21 -27.14 -26.78 3.05
C SER A 21 -27.19 -27.32 1.61
N ASP A 22 -27.75 -28.51 1.44
CA ASP A 22 -27.90 -29.15 0.13
C ASP A 22 -28.96 -28.44 -0.74
N GLU A 23 -29.97 -27.82 -0.13
CA GLU A 23 -31.02 -27.08 -0.84
C GLU A 23 -30.49 -25.76 -1.42
N LEU A 24 -29.64 -25.06 -0.67
CA LEU A 24 -28.93 -23.86 -1.14
C LEU A 24 -27.96 -24.17 -2.28
N ALA A 25 -27.16 -25.21 -2.13
CA ALA A 25 -26.21 -25.66 -3.16
C ALA A 25 -26.94 -25.98 -4.46
N SER A 26 -28.09 -26.68 -4.37
CA SER A 26 -28.94 -27.01 -5.52
C SER A 26 -29.57 -25.78 -6.18
N ARG A 27 -29.86 -24.71 -5.41
CA ARG A 27 -30.44 -23.45 -5.93
C ARG A 27 -29.40 -22.52 -6.56
N LEU A 28 -28.15 -22.63 -6.10
CA LEU A 28 -27.01 -21.88 -6.63
C LEU A 28 -26.30 -22.62 -7.77
N GLU A 29 -26.59 -23.91 -7.97
CA GLU A 29 -26.07 -24.70 -9.07
C GLU A 29 -26.53 -24.14 -10.44
N GLY A 30 -25.56 -23.69 -11.24
CA GLY A 30 -25.80 -23.13 -12.57
C GLY A 30 -25.91 -21.60 -12.64
N ILE A 31 -25.72 -20.88 -11.51
CA ILE A 31 -25.69 -19.41 -11.49
C ILE A 31 -24.24 -18.91 -11.65
N ASP A 32 -24.01 -18.08 -12.67
CA ASP A 32 -22.71 -17.41 -12.89
C ASP A 32 -22.56 -16.24 -11.91
N LEU A 33 -21.94 -16.52 -10.75
CA LEU A 33 -21.75 -15.59 -9.63
C LEU A 33 -21.02 -14.29 -10.04
N ASN A 34 -20.28 -14.30 -11.16
CA ASN A 34 -19.49 -13.15 -11.61
C ASN A 34 -20.28 -12.16 -12.48
N LYS A 35 -21.53 -12.46 -12.86
CA LYS A 35 -22.35 -11.61 -13.73
C LYS A 35 -23.71 -11.24 -13.16
N ILE A 36 -24.11 -11.87 -12.06
CA ILE A 36 -25.43 -11.67 -11.48
C ILE A 36 -25.42 -10.48 -10.52
N ASP A 37 -26.54 -9.76 -10.46
CA ASP A 37 -26.70 -8.59 -9.59
C ASP A 37 -26.94 -8.99 -8.12
N HIS A 38 -26.47 -8.14 -7.21
CA HIS A 38 -26.49 -8.37 -5.76
C HIS A 38 -27.92 -8.53 -5.23
N ASP A 39 -28.88 -7.76 -5.75
CA ASP A 39 -30.30 -7.86 -5.38
C ASP A 39 -30.92 -9.18 -5.84
N THR A 40 -30.41 -9.77 -6.92
CA THR A 40 -30.89 -11.05 -7.44
C THR A 40 -30.35 -12.21 -6.60
N LEU A 41 -29.06 -12.17 -6.22
CA LEU A 41 -28.46 -13.08 -5.25
C LEU A 41 -29.18 -13.02 -3.91
N TRP A 42 -29.44 -11.82 -3.42
CA TRP A 42 -30.17 -11.60 -2.17
C TRP A 42 -31.58 -12.19 -2.23
N ARG A 43 -32.28 -12.03 -3.37
CA ARG A 43 -33.61 -12.61 -3.60
C ARG A 43 -33.65 -14.13 -3.67
N LEU A 44 -32.54 -14.77 -4.03
CA LEU A 44 -32.40 -16.21 -4.11
C LEU A 44 -32.15 -16.87 -2.75
N LEU A 45 -31.75 -16.12 -1.72
CA LEU A 45 -31.67 -16.61 -0.35
C LEU A 45 -33.05 -16.63 0.32
N SER A 46 -33.32 -17.63 1.15
CA SER A 46 -34.50 -17.71 2.02
C SER A 46 -34.48 -16.58 3.06
N GLU A 47 -35.65 -16.28 3.64
CA GLU A 47 -35.75 -15.24 4.67
C GLU A 47 -34.95 -15.60 5.94
N GLU A 48 -34.82 -16.89 6.23
CA GLU A 48 -34.06 -17.42 7.37
C GLU A 48 -32.55 -17.30 7.13
N GLU A 49 -32.07 -17.54 5.91
CA GLU A 49 -30.67 -17.35 5.51
C GLU A 49 -30.27 -15.88 5.49
N ARG A 50 -31.15 -14.99 5.02
CA ARG A 50 -30.91 -13.55 5.08
C ARG A 50 -30.81 -13.06 6.52
N GLN A 51 -31.66 -13.56 7.40
CA GLN A 51 -31.60 -13.23 8.82
C GLN A 51 -30.33 -13.79 9.47
N LYS A 52 -29.90 -15.00 9.10
CA LYS A 52 -28.63 -15.59 9.54
C LYS A 52 -27.43 -14.73 9.08
N PHE A 53 -27.39 -14.37 7.80
CA PHE A 53 -26.34 -13.49 7.25
C PHE A 53 -26.35 -12.10 7.90
N THR A 54 -27.52 -11.49 8.07
CA THR A 54 -27.63 -10.15 8.71
C THR A 54 -27.21 -10.21 10.18
N LYS A 55 -27.58 -11.28 10.90
CA LYS A 55 -27.19 -11.52 12.29
C LYS A 55 -25.69 -11.79 12.44
N MET A 56 -25.08 -12.46 11.45
CA MET A 56 -23.63 -12.65 11.35
C MET A 56 -22.92 -11.31 11.08
N LEU A 57 -23.41 -10.50 10.14
CA LEU A 57 -22.81 -9.20 9.81
C LEU A 57 -22.90 -8.20 10.98
N MET A 58 -24.00 -8.24 11.74
CA MET A 58 -24.20 -7.40 12.93
C MET A 58 -23.41 -7.87 14.16
N ASN A 59 -22.79 -9.07 14.13
CA ASN A 59 -21.93 -9.60 15.19
C ASN A 59 -20.56 -10.02 14.64
N PRO A 60 -19.65 -9.04 14.39
CA PRO A 60 -18.32 -9.32 13.81
C PRO A 60 -17.43 -10.18 14.71
N THR A 61 -17.79 -10.36 15.99
CA THR A 61 -17.04 -11.18 16.95
C THR A 61 -17.46 -12.64 17.00
N SER A 62 -18.57 -13.02 16.36
CA SER A 62 -19.07 -14.40 16.36
C SER A 62 -18.14 -15.34 15.58
N GLU A 63 -18.04 -16.60 15.98
CA GLU A 63 -17.15 -17.60 15.36
C GLU A 63 -17.47 -17.81 13.87
N GLU A 64 -18.74 -17.78 13.50
CA GLU A 64 -19.20 -17.93 12.12
C GLU A 64 -18.85 -16.70 11.27
N SER A 65 -19.01 -15.49 11.82
CA SER A 65 -18.57 -14.24 11.17
C SER A 65 -17.05 -14.20 11.03
N ARG A 66 -16.31 -14.69 12.03
CA ARG A 66 -14.85 -14.84 11.96
C ARG A 66 -14.43 -15.88 10.94
N ASN A 67 -15.22 -16.93 10.72
CA ASN A 67 -14.96 -17.93 9.69
C ASN A 67 -15.29 -17.45 8.27
N LEU A 68 -16.27 -16.55 8.09
CA LEU A 68 -16.53 -15.87 6.81
C LEU A 68 -15.51 -14.77 6.53
N LEU A 69 -15.18 -14.00 7.55
CA LEU A 69 -14.13 -12.99 7.53
C LEU A 69 -12.75 -13.63 7.73
N ASN A 70 -12.61 -14.97 7.63
CA ASN A 70 -11.41 -15.72 8.02
C ASN A 70 -10.18 -15.03 7.43
N THR A 71 -9.55 -14.30 8.31
CA THR A 71 -8.48 -13.37 8.00
C THR A 71 -7.31 -14.13 7.40
N SER A 72 -7.16 -15.43 7.68
CA SER A 72 -6.13 -16.29 7.11
C SER A 72 -6.08 -16.30 5.57
N LYS A 73 -7.21 -16.47 4.86
CA LYS A 73 -7.21 -16.45 3.38
C LYS A 73 -7.01 -15.05 2.81
N ILE A 74 -7.60 -14.03 3.43
CA ILE A 74 -7.40 -12.62 3.05
C ILE A 74 -5.94 -12.19 3.31
N LEU A 75 -5.31 -12.73 4.34
CA LEU A 75 -3.90 -12.51 4.67
C LEU A 75 -2.95 -13.35 3.82
N GLU A 76 -3.39 -14.46 3.22
CA GLU A 76 -2.60 -15.26 2.27
C GLU A 76 -2.42 -14.54 0.93
N ASP A 77 -3.43 -13.82 0.45
CA ASP A 77 -3.33 -12.99 -0.76
C ASP A 77 -2.66 -11.63 -0.53
N ARG A 78 -2.43 -11.28 0.74
CA ARG A 78 -1.80 -10.01 1.11
C ARG A 78 -0.33 -10.01 0.71
N LYS A 79 0.03 -9.03 -0.10
CA LYS A 79 1.43 -8.80 -0.47
C LYS A 79 2.05 -7.76 0.45
N ASP A 80 3.21 -8.09 1.00
CA ASP A 80 4.01 -7.12 1.72
C ASP A 80 4.56 -6.06 0.74
N PRO A 81 4.74 -4.81 1.20
CA PRO A 81 5.34 -3.76 0.38
C PRO A 81 6.72 -4.15 -0.11
N TRP A 82 7.06 -3.81 -1.36
CA TRP A 82 8.33 -4.25 -1.97
C TRP A 82 9.60 -3.79 -1.23
N TRP A 83 9.54 -2.70 -0.47
CA TRP A 83 10.67 -2.19 0.33
C TRP A 83 10.89 -2.94 1.63
N MET A 84 9.97 -3.83 2.02
CA MET A 84 10.09 -4.70 3.20
C MET A 84 10.56 -6.12 2.83
N LEU A 85 10.73 -6.41 1.54
CA LEU A 85 11.08 -7.75 1.08
C LEU A 85 12.59 -7.96 1.17
N ASP A 86 13.01 -8.94 1.98
CA ASP A 86 14.41 -9.37 2.11
C ASP A 86 14.96 -9.98 0.80
N ASN A 87 14.06 -10.49 -0.05
CA ASN A 87 14.41 -11.18 -1.29
C ASN A 87 14.14 -10.26 -2.49
N HIS A 88 15.16 -9.51 -2.89
CA HIS A 88 15.12 -8.56 -4.01
C HIS A 88 15.08 -9.25 -5.39
N SER A 89 14.27 -10.29 -5.55
CA SER A 89 13.96 -10.86 -6.87
C SER A 89 13.39 -9.76 -7.75
N GLN A 90 14.06 -9.47 -8.88
CA GLN A 90 13.75 -8.34 -9.75
C GLN A 90 12.30 -8.32 -10.26
N GLU A 91 11.61 -9.46 -10.26
CA GLU A 91 10.21 -9.59 -10.70
C GLU A 91 9.19 -8.86 -9.82
N VAL A 92 9.53 -8.60 -8.54
CA VAL A 92 8.59 -7.98 -7.58
C VAL A 92 8.85 -6.46 -7.41
N LEU A 93 10.01 -5.99 -7.89
CA LEU A 93 10.44 -4.60 -7.71
C LEU A 93 9.90 -3.69 -8.82
N PRO A 94 9.42 -2.48 -8.49
CA PRO A 94 9.03 -1.52 -9.51
C PRO A 94 10.20 -1.17 -10.45
N ALA A 95 9.89 -1.08 -11.74
CA ALA A 95 10.86 -0.71 -12.76
C ALA A 95 11.26 0.77 -12.62
N ILE A 96 12.56 1.05 -12.72
CA ILE A 96 13.07 2.42 -12.68
C ILE A 96 12.86 3.06 -14.05
N LYS A 97 12.13 4.17 -14.07
CA LYS A 97 11.89 4.92 -15.29
C LYS A 97 13.12 5.75 -15.66
N GLN A 98 13.52 5.65 -16.93
CA GLN A 98 14.65 6.41 -17.46
C GLN A 98 14.31 7.91 -17.54
N VAL A 99 15.20 8.73 -17.02
CA VAL A 99 15.07 10.20 -17.04
C VAL A 99 15.79 10.75 -18.26
N SER A 100 15.13 11.60 -19.04
CA SER A 100 15.76 12.29 -20.17
C SER A 100 16.85 13.26 -19.71
N SER A 101 17.97 13.29 -20.43
CA SER A 101 19.14 14.14 -20.13
C SER A 101 18.83 15.64 -19.99
N SER A 102 17.77 16.12 -20.63
CA SER A 102 17.28 17.51 -20.51
C SER A 102 16.83 17.90 -19.10
N LEU A 103 16.45 16.94 -18.25
CA LEU A 103 16.00 17.18 -16.88
C LEU A 103 17.15 17.18 -15.85
N LEU A 104 18.35 16.78 -16.26
CA LEU A 104 19.50 16.59 -15.38
C LEU A 104 20.30 17.87 -15.10
N GLY A 105 19.97 18.99 -15.77
CA GLY A 105 20.72 20.26 -15.68
C GLY A 105 20.26 21.23 -14.58
N GLY A 106 19.30 20.86 -13.74
CA GLY A 106 18.73 21.75 -12.72
C GLY A 106 19.62 21.92 -11.49
N LYS A 107 19.62 23.11 -10.87
CA LYS A 107 20.22 23.32 -9.55
C LYS A 107 19.46 22.51 -8.50
N PHE A 108 20.18 21.78 -7.66
CA PHE A 108 19.59 21.03 -6.57
C PHE A 108 18.92 21.97 -5.55
N ASN A 109 17.62 21.78 -5.32
CA ASN A 109 16.86 22.48 -4.29
C ASN A 109 16.43 21.49 -3.20
N HIS A 110 17.08 21.54 -2.04
CA HIS A 110 16.82 20.66 -0.91
C HIS A 110 15.36 20.68 -0.43
N LEU A 111 14.62 21.77 -0.65
CA LEU A 111 13.21 21.86 -0.22
C LEU A 111 12.30 20.91 -0.99
N LEU A 112 12.65 20.57 -2.24
CA LEU A 112 11.88 19.63 -3.04
C LEU A 112 11.89 18.21 -2.44
N LEU A 113 12.88 17.88 -1.59
CA LEU A 113 12.87 16.60 -0.87
C LEU A 113 11.67 16.45 0.05
N PHE A 114 11.18 17.53 0.65
CA PHE A 114 10.00 17.46 1.51
C PHE A 114 8.73 17.16 0.70
N ASN A 115 8.64 17.64 -0.54
CA ASN A 115 7.56 17.24 -1.45
C ASN A 115 7.68 15.77 -1.85
N VAL A 116 8.90 15.28 -2.12
CA VAL A 116 9.14 13.86 -2.42
C VAL A 116 8.79 12.99 -1.21
N PHE A 117 9.13 13.43 0.00
CA PHE A 117 8.75 12.79 1.27
C PHE A 117 7.23 12.77 1.47
N HIS A 118 6.54 13.86 1.13
CA HIS A 118 5.08 13.84 1.12
C HIS A 118 4.55 12.76 0.15
N VAL A 119 5.10 12.65 -1.06
CA VAL A 119 4.68 11.59 -2.01
C VAL A 119 4.97 10.20 -1.44
N SER A 120 6.10 10.00 -0.75
CA SER A 120 6.42 8.70 -0.16
C SER A 120 5.46 8.30 0.95
N LEU A 121 5.00 9.24 1.79
CA LEU A 121 3.96 8.96 2.80
C LEU A 121 2.65 8.52 2.13
N THR A 122 2.18 9.27 1.12
CA THR A 122 0.98 8.92 0.36
C THR A 122 1.14 7.57 -0.33
N TYR A 123 2.32 7.29 -0.88
CA TYR A 123 2.62 6.03 -1.54
C TYR A 123 2.58 4.86 -0.55
N ALA A 124 3.33 4.94 0.55
CA ALA A 124 3.37 3.91 1.58
C ALA A 124 1.97 3.61 2.16
N TYR A 125 1.20 4.66 2.43
CA TYR A 125 -0.16 4.53 2.91
C TYR A 125 -1.06 3.84 1.89
N THR A 126 -0.94 4.18 0.61
CA THR A 126 -1.74 3.57 -0.46
C THR A 126 -1.37 2.09 -0.63
N VAL A 127 -0.09 1.76 -0.73
CA VAL A 127 0.38 0.37 -0.88
C VAL A 127 -0.12 -0.49 0.29
N ARG A 128 -0.06 0.02 1.53
CA ARG A 128 -0.56 -0.68 2.71
C ARG A 128 -2.09 -0.79 2.76
N THR A 129 -2.81 0.24 2.33
CA THR A 129 -4.29 0.26 2.30
C THR A 129 -4.83 -0.73 1.29
N PHE A 130 -4.22 -0.79 0.10
CA PHE A 130 -4.63 -1.70 -0.97
C PHE A 130 -3.99 -3.10 -0.82
N ALA A 131 -3.12 -3.32 0.18
CA ALA A 131 -2.46 -4.60 0.43
C ALA A 131 -1.68 -5.17 -0.77
N VAL A 132 -1.09 -4.28 -1.56
CA VAL A 132 -0.34 -4.61 -2.78
C VAL A 132 1.16 -4.51 -2.54
N SER A 133 1.96 -5.23 -3.34
CA SER A 133 3.42 -5.04 -3.31
C SER A 133 3.82 -3.73 -4.00
N SER A 134 3.24 -3.47 -5.18
CA SER A 134 3.57 -2.37 -6.10
C SER A 134 2.28 -1.82 -6.73
N LEU A 135 2.23 -0.52 -7.04
CA LEU A 135 1.06 0.12 -7.63
C LEU A 135 1.00 -0.06 -9.16
N SER A 136 2.14 -0.21 -9.83
CA SER A 136 2.20 -0.36 -11.30
C SER A 136 1.77 -1.73 -11.81
N THR A 137 1.69 -2.74 -10.95
CA THR A 137 1.33 -4.11 -11.32
C THR A 137 -0.18 -4.39 -11.30
N GLN A 138 -0.99 -3.40 -10.93
CA GLN A 138 -2.43 -3.54 -10.71
C GLN A 138 -3.24 -3.50 -12.01
N ALA A 139 -4.47 -4.02 -11.97
CA ALA A 139 -5.37 -4.02 -13.12
C ALA A 139 -5.87 -2.60 -13.45
N SER A 140 -6.38 -2.39 -14.68
CA SER A 140 -6.72 -1.03 -15.16
C SER A 140 -7.86 -0.35 -14.38
N ASP A 141 -8.80 -1.13 -13.86
CA ASP A 141 -9.90 -0.72 -13.00
C ASP A 141 -9.39 -0.30 -11.61
N GLU A 142 -8.58 -1.14 -10.98
CA GLU A 142 -7.93 -0.85 -9.69
C GLU A 142 -7.06 0.42 -9.75
N ILE A 143 -6.34 0.61 -10.86
CA ILE A 143 -5.53 1.82 -11.07
C ILE A 143 -6.38 3.10 -11.01
N GLU A 144 -7.63 3.09 -11.49
CA GLU A 144 -8.48 4.29 -11.40
C GLU A 144 -8.93 4.57 -9.97
N GLU A 145 -9.17 3.54 -9.16
CA GLU A 145 -9.46 3.67 -7.73
C GLU A 145 -8.26 4.17 -6.94
N ILE A 146 -7.08 3.61 -7.18
CA ILE A 146 -5.82 4.05 -6.59
C ILE A 146 -5.55 5.52 -6.92
N ARG A 147 -5.81 5.97 -8.16
CA ARG A 147 -5.69 7.39 -8.52
C ARG A 147 -6.67 8.26 -7.74
N LYS A 148 -7.93 7.84 -7.60
CA LYS A 148 -8.96 8.57 -6.81
C LYS A 148 -8.57 8.64 -5.33
N PHE A 149 -7.83 7.66 -4.83
CA PHE A 149 -7.31 7.63 -3.46
C PHE A 149 -6.09 8.54 -3.25
N ILE A 150 -5.11 8.52 -4.16
CA ILE A 150 -3.86 9.30 -4.04
C ILE A 150 -4.08 10.80 -4.22
N LEU A 151 -4.92 11.21 -5.18
CA LEU A 151 -5.02 12.63 -5.57
C LEU A 151 -5.51 13.56 -4.45
N PRO A 152 -6.54 13.20 -3.65
CA PRO A 152 -6.95 13.99 -2.50
C PRO A 152 -5.86 14.11 -1.43
N LEU A 153 -5.04 13.07 -1.25
CA LEU A 153 -3.93 13.07 -0.31
C LEU A 153 -2.76 13.93 -0.77
N SER A 154 -2.57 14.12 -2.09
CA SER A 154 -1.46 14.91 -2.64
C SER A 154 -1.93 15.94 -3.67
N PRO A 155 -2.71 16.97 -3.30
CA PRO A 155 -3.35 17.88 -4.26
C PRO A 155 -2.36 18.79 -4.99
N PHE A 156 -1.15 18.99 -4.43
CA PHE A 156 -0.09 19.70 -5.16
C PHE A 156 0.34 18.96 -6.42
N LEU A 157 0.11 17.65 -6.53
CA LEU A 157 0.28 16.91 -7.78
C LEU A 157 -0.88 17.22 -8.75
N GLN A 158 -2.12 17.19 -8.25
CA GLN A 158 -3.33 17.40 -9.04
C GLN A 158 -3.44 18.82 -9.64
N ASP A 159 -3.16 19.87 -8.87
CA ASP A 159 -3.27 21.24 -9.35
C ASP A 159 -2.09 21.62 -10.24
N ARG A 160 -2.33 21.82 -11.54
CA ARG A 160 -1.32 22.18 -12.54
C ARG A 160 -0.48 23.42 -12.17
N LYS A 161 -1.04 24.36 -11.39
CA LYS A 161 -0.36 25.60 -10.99
C LYS A 161 0.20 25.59 -9.56
N SER A 162 0.10 24.45 -8.87
CA SER A 162 0.61 24.35 -7.51
C SER A 162 2.11 24.66 -7.46
N THR A 163 2.46 25.56 -6.54
CA THR A 163 3.84 25.97 -6.22
C THR A 163 4.21 25.55 -4.80
N ILE A 164 3.43 24.65 -4.20
CA ILE A 164 3.64 24.17 -2.83
C ILE A 164 5.06 23.62 -2.71
N THR A 165 5.78 24.16 -1.73
CA THR A 165 7.12 23.73 -1.38
C THR A 165 7.16 23.61 0.13
N PHE A 166 7.25 22.38 0.62
CA PHE A 166 7.37 22.14 2.04
C PHE A 166 8.78 22.47 2.52
N THR A 167 8.91 22.86 3.78
CA THR A 167 10.19 23.31 4.36
C THR A 167 10.62 22.50 5.58
N SER A 168 9.79 21.58 6.05
CA SER A 168 10.07 20.73 7.21
C SER A 168 9.24 19.44 7.17
N VAL A 169 9.71 18.41 7.88
CA VAL A 169 8.97 17.14 8.09
C VAL A 169 7.64 17.39 8.80
N ASP A 170 7.65 18.25 9.82
CA ASP A 170 6.46 18.61 10.59
C ASP A 170 5.36 19.22 9.72
N GLY A 171 5.73 20.14 8.83
CA GLY A 171 4.82 20.74 7.86
C GLY A 171 4.27 19.71 6.85
N VAL A 172 5.09 18.75 6.42
CA VAL A 172 4.64 17.67 5.53
C VAL A 172 3.63 16.76 6.24
N VAL A 173 3.96 16.29 7.46
CA VAL A 173 3.07 15.38 8.18
C VAL A 173 1.78 16.08 8.56
N THR A 174 1.83 17.34 9.02
CA THR A 174 0.63 18.12 9.34
C THR A 174 -0.27 18.31 8.13
N ASP A 175 0.31 18.67 6.98
CA ASP A 175 -0.44 18.80 5.73
C ASP A 175 -1.05 17.47 5.31
N TRP A 176 -0.29 16.38 5.35
CA TRP A 176 -0.75 15.04 5.00
C TRP A 176 -1.89 14.54 5.90
N VAL A 177 -1.73 14.67 7.23
CA VAL A 177 -2.75 14.30 8.22
C VAL A 177 -4.04 15.08 8.01
N SER A 178 -3.95 16.37 7.68
CA SER A 178 -5.14 17.22 7.45
C SER A 178 -6.02 16.77 6.28
N ARG A 179 -5.50 15.87 5.42
CA ARG A 179 -6.19 15.34 4.23
C ARG A 179 -6.88 14.01 4.47
N LEU A 180 -6.61 13.38 5.60
CA LEU A 180 -7.30 12.16 6.00
C LEU A 180 -8.71 12.49 6.51
N PRO A 181 -9.69 11.62 6.27
CA PRO A 181 -11.05 11.81 6.78
C PRO A 181 -11.10 11.76 8.31
N GLU A 182 -10.21 11.00 8.92
CA GLU A 182 -10.10 10.81 10.37
C GLU A 182 -8.66 11.01 10.83
N SER A 183 -8.48 11.40 12.09
CA SER A 183 -7.15 11.55 12.67
C SER A 183 -6.44 10.19 12.74
N PRO A 184 -5.27 10.03 12.11
CA PRO A 184 -4.56 8.76 12.11
C PRO A 184 -4.04 8.42 13.50
N LYS A 185 -4.05 7.13 13.84
CA LYS A 185 -3.43 6.64 15.07
C LYS A 185 -1.92 6.93 15.05
N PRO A 186 -1.29 7.23 16.20
CA PRO A 186 0.15 7.51 16.27
C PRO A 186 1.01 6.37 15.68
N LYS A 187 0.60 5.12 15.88
CA LYS A 187 1.24 3.93 15.31
C LYS A 187 1.25 3.93 13.78
N LEU A 188 0.17 4.39 13.13
CA LEU A 188 0.12 4.53 11.68
C LEU A 188 1.18 5.51 11.19
N LEU A 189 1.29 6.69 11.82
CA LEU A 189 2.29 7.68 11.44
C LEU A 189 3.72 7.17 11.65
N LYS A 190 3.96 6.38 12.71
CA LYS A 190 5.25 5.73 12.93
C LYS A 190 5.58 4.72 11.85
N VAL A 191 4.64 3.82 11.50
CA VAL A 191 4.82 2.84 10.42
C VAL A 191 5.13 3.53 9.10
N LEU A 192 4.36 4.55 8.73
CA LEU A 192 4.57 5.27 7.46
C LEU A 192 5.89 6.07 7.43
N SER A 193 6.33 6.59 8.57
CA SER A 193 7.63 7.26 8.66
C SER A 193 8.80 6.29 8.62
N GLU A 194 8.66 5.07 9.15
CA GLU A 194 9.63 3.99 8.94
C GLU A 194 9.66 3.53 7.47
N ASP A 195 8.50 3.36 6.83
CA ASP A 195 8.45 3.04 5.40
C ASP A 195 9.17 4.10 4.55
N ALA A 196 8.94 5.37 4.86
CA ALA A 196 9.64 6.45 4.17
C ALA A 196 11.15 6.36 4.42
N LYS A 197 11.61 6.03 5.63
CA LYS A 197 13.05 5.85 5.89
C LYS A 197 13.64 4.73 5.05
N GLU A 198 12.96 3.60 4.89
CA GLU A 198 13.39 2.50 4.02
C GLU A 198 13.44 2.91 2.54
N ILE A 199 12.45 3.68 2.08
CA ILE A 199 12.41 4.21 0.71
C ILE A 199 13.58 5.17 0.46
N PHE A 200 13.91 6.02 1.43
CA PHE A 200 14.99 7.00 1.33
C PHE A 200 16.37 6.46 1.71
N HIS A 201 16.43 5.23 2.23
CA HIS A 201 17.68 4.58 2.60
C HIS A 201 18.57 4.45 1.36
N ALA A 202 19.83 4.87 1.53
CA ALA A 202 20.83 4.73 0.49
C ALA A 202 21.62 3.45 0.76
N GLU A 203 21.47 2.45 -0.11
CA GLU A 203 22.32 1.27 -0.06
C GLU A 203 23.77 1.67 -0.36
N SER A 204 24.68 1.34 0.56
CA SER A 204 26.11 1.51 0.34
C SER A 204 26.59 0.39 -0.57
N MET A 205 26.59 0.63 -1.88
CA MET A 205 27.06 -0.35 -2.85
C MET A 205 28.58 -0.53 -2.70
N VAL A 206 29.03 -1.75 -2.39
CA VAL A 206 30.44 -2.13 -2.47
C VAL A 206 30.75 -2.35 -3.95
N GLU A 207 31.66 -1.55 -4.52
CA GLU A 207 32.15 -1.72 -5.88
C GLU A 207 32.71 -3.14 -6.05
N VAL A 208 32.08 -3.94 -6.91
CA VAL A 208 32.72 -5.08 -7.56
C VAL A 208 32.92 -4.67 -9.01
N GLU A 209 34.17 -4.45 -9.38
CA GLU A 209 34.57 -4.15 -10.75
C GLU A 209 34.10 -5.27 -11.69
N GLU A 210 33.32 -4.93 -12.72
CA GLU A 210 33.72 -5.02 -14.13
C GLU A 210 32.53 -4.70 -15.05
N GLY A 211 32.67 -3.63 -15.85
CA GLY A 211 32.14 -3.61 -17.21
C GLY A 211 30.65 -3.34 -17.42
N SER A 212 30.03 -2.39 -16.70
CA SER A 212 28.86 -1.63 -17.17
C SER A 212 28.68 -0.41 -16.28
N GLU A 213 29.00 0.78 -16.79
CA GLU A 213 28.68 2.06 -16.13
C GLU A 213 27.16 2.28 -16.11
N SER A 214 26.42 1.53 -15.29
CA SER A 214 25.09 1.95 -14.89
C SER A 214 25.29 3.00 -13.79
N GLN A 215 24.94 4.25 -14.09
CA GLN A 215 24.81 5.33 -13.11
C GLN A 215 23.65 5.02 -12.14
N LEU A 216 23.72 3.91 -11.42
CA LEU A 216 22.72 3.55 -10.42
C LEU A 216 22.98 4.47 -9.23
N SER A 217 22.19 5.54 -9.16
CA SER A 217 22.23 6.48 -8.05
C SER A 217 22.18 5.72 -6.72
N ASN A 218 22.90 6.17 -5.69
CA ASN A 218 22.82 5.63 -4.32
C ASN A 218 21.40 5.61 -3.73
N HIS A 219 20.41 6.18 -4.42
CA HIS A 219 19.02 6.32 -4.02
C HIS A 219 18.08 5.48 -4.91
N THR A 220 18.44 4.22 -5.15
CA THR A 220 17.68 3.28 -5.99
C THR A 220 16.23 3.13 -5.54
N ASN A 221 15.97 3.00 -4.24
CA ASN A 221 14.60 2.87 -3.71
C ASN A 221 13.77 4.14 -3.93
N CYS A 222 14.38 5.32 -3.78
CA CYS A 222 13.75 6.60 -4.15
C CYS A 222 13.31 6.62 -5.62
N MET A 223 14.19 6.13 -6.51
CA MET A 223 13.89 6.09 -7.94
C MET A 223 12.79 5.07 -8.26
N ARG A 224 12.76 3.92 -7.57
CA ARG A 224 11.73 2.88 -7.75
C ARG A 224 10.34 3.35 -7.34
N PHE A 225 10.17 3.86 -6.11
CA PHE A 225 8.84 4.27 -5.65
C PHE A 225 8.26 5.37 -6.54
N LEU A 226 9.08 6.34 -6.94
CA LEU A 226 8.59 7.46 -7.72
C LEU A 226 8.30 7.06 -9.18
N SER A 227 9.04 6.09 -9.71
CA SER A 227 8.73 5.47 -11.01
C SER A 227 7.42 4.67 -10.94
N ASP A 228 7.17 3.98 -9.83
CA ASP A 228 5.94 3.24 -9.59
C ASP A 228 4.71 4.17 -9.53
N VAL A 229 4.81 5.26 -8.77
CA VAL A 229 3.77 6.30 -8.74
C VAL A 229 3.61 6.95 -10.12
N HIS A 230 4.71 7.21 -10.83
CA HIS A 230 4.66 7.75 -12.18
C HIS A 230 3.86 6.84 -13.11
N ALA A 231 4.07 5.52 -13.06
CA ALA A 231 3.38 4.55 -13.93
C ALA A 231 1.86 4.65 -13.82
N LEU A 232 1.32 4.99 -12.64
CA LEU A 232 -0.11 5.23 -12.47
C LEU A 232 -0.64 6.38 -13.32
N PHE A 233 0.17 7.40 -13.61
CA PHE A 233 -0.29 8.59 -14.33
C PHE A 233 0.24 8.66 -15.78
N ASP A 234 1.06 7.68 -16.18
CA ASP A 234 1.61 7.59 -17.52
C ASP A 234 0.54 7.14 -18.53
N GLY A 235 0.46 7.81 -19.68
CA GLY A 235 -0.49 7.48 -20.75
C GLY A 235 -1.69 8.45 -20.89
N PRO A 236 -2.64 8.52 -19.94
CA PRO A 236 -3.83 9.34 -20.10
C PRO A 236 -3.53 10.83 -20.22
N LYS A 237 -4.02 11.49 -21.29
CA LYS A 237 -3.88 12.95 -21.46
C LYS A 237 -4.43 13.75 -20.28
N LYS A 238 -5.43 13.22 -19.56
CA LYS A 238 -6.04 13.82 -18.36
C LYS A 238 -5.03 14.02 -17.21
N HIS A 239 -3.99 13.18 -17.15
CA HIS A 239 -3.01 13.14 -16.06
C HIS A 239 -1.61 13.54 -16.51
N ALA A 240 -1.44 14.00 -17.75
CA ALA A 240 -0.13 14.30 -18.33
C ALA A 240 0.66 15.34 -17.51
N HIS A 241 0.00 16.32 -16.90
CA HIS A 241 0.69 17.29 -16.03
C HIS A 241 1.20 16.66 -14.73
N ILE A 242 0.50 15.64 -14.21
CA ILE A 242 0.91 14.89 -13.02
C ILE A 242 2.14 14.05 -13.36
N ALA A 243 2.08 13.30 -14.46
CA ALA A 243 3.21 12.53 -14.97
C ALA A 243 4.46 13.42 -15.18
N HIS A 244 4.30 14.61 -15.77
CA HIS A 244 5.40 15.56 -15.94
C HIS A 244 6.00 16.05 -14.61
N LYS A 245 5.18 16.30 -13.58
CA LYS A 245 5.69 16.67 -12.25
C LYS A 245 6.47 15.52 -11.60
N LEU A 246 5.97 14.30 -11.72
CA LEU A 246 6.65 13.11 -11.21
C LEU A 246 7.97 12.86 -11.96
N MET A 247 8.01 13.08 -13.29
CA MET A 247 9.25 13.07 -14.06
C MET A 247 10.24 14.16 -13.62
N PHE A 248 9.75 15.35 -13.28
CA PHE A 248 10.60 16.41 -12.73
C PHE A 248 11.20 15.99 -11.38
N TYR A 249 10.42 15.39 -10.48
CA TYR A 249 10.93 14.85 -9.23
C TYR A 249 11.91 13.69 -9.45
N LEU A 250 11.68 12.82 -10.44
CA LEU A 250 12.64 11.77 -10.82
C LEU A 250 13.96 12.37 -11.29
N GLY A 251 13.94 13.38 -12.15
CA GLY A 251 15.16 14.07 -12.58
C GLY A 251 15.88 14.81 -11.45
N PHE A 252 15.13 15.34 -10.48
CA PHE A 252 15.69 15.88 -9.25
C PHE A 252 16.42 14.82 -8.42
N LEU A 253 15.87 13.60 -8.32
CA LEU A 253 16.45 12.50 -7.54
C LEU A 253 17.75 11.94 -8.14
N VAL A 254 17.93 12.00 -9.46
CA VAL A 254 19.20 11.58 -10.10
C VAL A 254 20.39 12.36 -9.56
N ASN A 255 20.19 13.65 -9.24
CA ASN A 255 21.22 14.53 -8.69
C ASN A 255 21.15 14.65 -7.16
N LEU A 256 20.42 13.77 -6.46
CA LEU A 256 20.24 13.85 -5.01
C LEU A 256 21.57 13.63 -4.28
N PRO A 257 22.11 14.63 -3.57
CA PRO A 257 23.32 14.44 -2.78
C PRO A 257 23.03 13.57 -1.56
N THR A 258 23.87 12.57 -1.30
CA THR A 258 23.79 11.71 -0.11
C THR A 258 23.65 12.50 1.21
N PRO A 259 24.35 13.63 1.43
CA PRO A 259 24.18 14.43 2.64
C PRO A 259 22.76 15.02 2.78
N ALA A 260 22.09 15.35 1.68
CA ALA A 260 20.75 15.90 1.70
C ALA A 260 19.71 14.82 2.05
N SER A 261 19.86 13.60 1.49
CA SER A 261 19.04 12.45 1.90
C SER A 261 19.23 12.13 3.39
N ARG A 262 20.48 12.06 3.87
CA ARG A 262 20.78 11.86 5.30
C ARG A 262 20.19 12.96 6.19
N GLY A 263 20.22 14.21 5.72
CA GLY A 263 19.59 15.34 6.40
C GLY A 263 18.08 15.14 6.58
N LEU A 264 17.39 14.66 5.54
CA LEU A 264 15.97 14.31 5.62
C LEU A 264 15.72 13.17 6.61
N LEU A 265 16.49 12.08 6.53
CA LEU A 265 16.35 10.93 7.45
C LEU A 265 16.54 11.36 8.91
N ASN A 266 17.53 12.20 9.19
CA ASN A 266 17.74 12.77 10.53
C ASN A 266 16.56 13.65 10.98
N ALA A 267 15.97 14.43 10.07
CA ALA A 267 14.80 15.24 10.38
C ALA A 267 13.56 14.37 10.68
N ILE A 268 13.39 13.23 9.99
CA ILE A 268 12.33 12.25 10.28
C ILE A 268 12.53 11.64 11.66
N ASN A 269 13.75 11.18 11.98
CA ASN A 269 14.07 10.63 13.30
C ASN A 269 13.81 11.67 14.41
N ALA A 270 14.20 12.92 14.20
CA ALA A 270 13.95 14.00 15.15
C ALA A 270 12.45 14.32 15.31
N TRP A 271 11.65 14.15 14.26
CA TRP A 271 10.21 14.31 14.32
C TRP A 271 9.54 13.15 15.09
N GLN A 272 9.95 11.90 14.82
CA GLN A 272 9.46 10.71 15.54
C GLN A 272 9.77 10.79 17.04
N ALA A 273 10.97 11.25 17.41
CA ALA A 273 11.37 11.39 18.82
C ALA A 273 10.52 12.42 19.60
N LYS A 274 9.89 13.37 18.91
CA LYS A 274 8.97 14.36 19.52
C LYS A 274 7.55 13.84 19.71
N HIS A 275 7.20 12.74 19.04
CA HIS A 275 5.86 12.16 19.04
C HIS A 275 5.93 10.68 19.46
N PRO A 276 6.36 10.38 20.71
CA PRO A 276 6.37 9.01 21.22
C PRO A 276 4.95 8.45 21.29
N GLU A 277 4.84 7.13 21.14
CA GLU A 277 3.57 6.42 21.35
C GLU A 277 3.10 6.65 22.79
N ASP A 278 1.81 6.93 22.99
CA ASP A 278 1.19 6.77 24.31
C ASP A 278 1.29 5.28 24.68
N GLU A 279 2.27 4.94 25.53
CA GLU A 279 2.50 3.60 26.08
C GLU A 279 1.39 3.21 27.08
N GLN A 280 0.17 3.04 26.61
CA GLN A 280 -0.89 2.31 27.33
C GLN A 280 -1.40 1.16 26.47
N ASP A 281 -0.53 0.20 26.18
CA ASP A 281 -0.90 -1.20 25.94
C ASP A 281 0.36 -2.09 26.03
N THR A 282 0.94 -2.10 27.23
CA THR A 282 2.00 -3.06 27.59
C THR A 282 1.38 -4.30 28.24
N SER A 283 0.83 -5.20 27.43
CA SER A 283 0.78 -6.63 27.77
C SER A 283 0.38 -7.49 26.57
N GLN A 284 1.36 -7.83 25.73
CA GLN A 284 1.68 -9.22 25.36
C GLN A 284 2.79 -9.18 24.31
N ALA A 285 4.01 -9.33 24.80
CA ALA A 285 5.14 -9.71 24.00
C ALA A 285 4.94 -11.17 23.56
N ASP A 286 4.80 -11.39 22.26
CA ASP A 286 5.22 -12.63 21.62
C ASP A 286 5.66 -12.33 20.18
N THR A 287 6.98 -12.50 20.00
CA THR A 287 7.73 -12.80 18.77
C THR A 287 7.32 -12.14 17.44
N ALA A 288 8.08 -11.10 17.09
CA ALA A 288 8.69 -10.84 15.78
C ALA A 288 7.87 -11.13 14.51
N ARG A 289 6.93 -10.25 14.19
CA ARG A 289 6.62 -9.72 12.85
C ARG A 289 6.00 -8.34 13.05
N PRO A 290 6.25 -7.33 12.19
CA PRO A 290 5.57 -6.05 12.32
C PRO A 290 4.06 -6.27 12.07
N ARG A 291 3.28 -6.27 13.15
CA ARG A 291 1.81 -6.29 13.10
C ARG A 291 1.34 -5.09 12.28
N THR A 292 0.41 -5.33 11.37
CA THR A 292 0.04 -4.39 10.31
C THR A 292 -1.34 -3.77 10.55
N LEU A 293 -1.49 -2.55 10.02
CA LEU A 293 -2.51 -1.51 10.26
C LEU A 293 -4.00 -1.89 10.24
N ILE A 294 -4.38 -3.09 9.80
CA ILE A 294 -5.81 -3.46 9.64
C ILE A 294 -6.45 -3.81 10.99
N GLU A 295 -5.65 -4.21 12.00
CA GLU A 295 -6.16 -4.34 13.37
C GLU A 295 -6.42 -2.99 14.04
N GLU A 296 -6.03 -1.88 13.40
CA GLU A 296 -6.11 -0.53 13.94
C GLU A 296 -6.92 0.45 13.08
N MET A 297 -7.69 -0.01 12.09
CA MET A 297 -8.81 0.76 11.53
C MET A 297 -10.10 0.33 12.21
#